data_AF-A0A4Q7LM85-F1
#
_entry.id   AF-A0A4Q7LM85-F1
#
_cell.length_a   1.000
_cell.length_b   1.000
_cell.length_c   1.000
_cell.angle_alpha   90.00
_cell.angle_beta   90.00
_cell.angle_gamma   90.00
#
_symmetry.space_group_name_H-M   'P 1'
#
loop_
_entity.id
_entity.type
_entity.pdbx_description
1 polymer ?
#
loop_
_entity_poly.entity_id
_entity_poly.type
_entity_poly.pdbx_seq_one_letter_code
_entity_poly.pdbx_strand_id
1 'polypeptide(L)'
;MSTLLHSVEVDFQTDFAIFSALDTLEAPVDRGTFATAGEGWVIASTGTKYARVHAVAERWSAAPPAATGWEDTDELPFCATTGSLRLGGFDEFSDPLNLDGFGWGRVQVCARGRHRYHYSSWVDVDAMPPEEWLLRFFPVLGEPDPLAGPPRILGGAVDPHDEVRLLANDLQAAAHVVSDAGLTTTFERLAERLAARLEAVGAALTELVMSGRAHIEFVSGRDTLAPDEPFVLRAQRPQGLLVLP
;
A
#
# COMPACT_ATOMS: atom_id res chain seq x y z
N MET A 1 10.75 19.79 15.42
CA MET A 1 9.77 18.94 16.14
C MET A 1 8.62 18.69 15.19
N SER A 2 8.07 17.49 15.17
CA SER A 2 6.90 17.18 14.34
C SER A 2 5.63 17.76 14.96
N THR A 3 4.71 18.24 14.12
CA THR A 3 3.45 18.88 14.55
C THR A 3 2.33 18.40 13.64
N LEU A 4 1.20 18.01 14.25
CA LEU A 4 -0.03 17.71 13.53
C LEU A 4 -0.60 19.02 12.97
N LEU A 5 -0.76 19.07 11.65
CA LEU A 5 -1.23 20.25 10.93
C LEU A 5 -2.73 20.19 10.65
N HIS A 6 -3.24 18.99 10.34
CA HIS A 6 -4.65 18.78 10.02
C HIS A 6 -5.02 17.31 10.24
N SER A 7 -6.27 17.04 10.59
CA SER A 7 -6.79 15.68 10.71
C SER A 7 -8.26 15.65 10.30
N VAL A 8 -8.65 14.52 9.69
CA VAL A 8 -10.04 14.18 9.38
C VAL A 8 -10.32 12.77 9.87
N GLU A 9 -11.55 12.53 10.26
CA GLU A 9 -12.03 11.26 10.82
C GLU A 9 -13.35 10.91 10.15
N VAL A 10 -13.54 9.64 9.82
CA VAL A 10 -14.75 9.17 9.14
C VAL A 10 -15.02 7.72 9.49
N ASP A 11 -16.30 7.41 9.66
CA ASP A 11 -16.82 6.05 9.70
C ASP A 11 -17.51 5.75 8.37
N PHE A 12 -17.21 4.61 7.76
CA PHE A 12 -17.87 4.16 6.53
C PHE A 12 -17.86 2.65 6.41
N GLN A 13 -18.58 2.12 5.41
CA GLN A 13 -18.57 0.71 5.04
C GLN A 13 -17.88 0.52 3.69
N THR A 14 -17.10 -0.56 3.55
CA THR A 14 -16.53 -0.95 2.25
C THR A 14 -17.53 -1.76 1.41
N ASP A 15 -17.39 -1.78 0.08
CA ASP A 15 -18.18 -2.65 -0.82
C ASP A 15 -17.32 -3.74 -1.50
N PHE A 16 -15.99 -3.66 -1.41
CA PHE A 16 -15.09 -4.63 -2.06
C PHE A 16 -13.86 -4.97 -1.21
N ALA A 17 -14.01 -4.95 0.12
CA ALA A 17 -12.90 -5.12 1.06
C ALA A 17 -11.76 -4.12 0.87
N ILE A 18 -12.06 -2.94 0.34
CA ILE A 18 -11.10 -1.89 0.06
C ILE A 18 -11.68 -0.54 0.46
N PHE A 19 -10.80 0.35 0.90
CA PHE A 19 -11.10 1.77 0.96
C PHE A 19 -9.91 2.55 0.42
N SER A 20 -10.17 3.81 0.10
CA SER A 20 -9.21 4.65 -0.58
C SER A 20 -9.10 6.01 0.10
N ALA A 21 -7.89 6.55 0.10
CA ALA A 21 -7.66 7.96 0.33
C ALA A 21 -7.23 8.57 -1.01
N LEU A 22 -8.05 9.45 -1.58
CA LEU A 22 -7.94 9.88 -2.97
C LEU A 22 -7.94 11.40 -3.10
N ASP A 23 -7.10 11.91 -3.99
CA ASP A 23 -7.11 13.30 -4.43
C ASP A 23 -7.74 13.49 -5.82
N THR A 24 -7.97 12.37 -6.53
CA THR A 24 -8.62 12.23 -7.83
C THR A 24 -9.56 11.01 -7.82
N LEU A 25 -10.59 10.99 -8.67
CA LEU A 25 -11.60 9.91 -8.67
C LEU A 25 -11.11 8.57 -9.24
N GLU A 26 -9.87 8.49 -9.72
CA GLU A 26 -9.33 7.32 -10.40
C GLU A 26 -8.09 6.81 -9.67
N ALA A 27 -8.10 5.55 -9.26
CA ALA A 27 -6.92 4.85 -8.76
C ALA A 27 -6.89 3.42 -9.30
N PRO A 28 -5.71 2.86 -9.61
CA PRO A 28 -5.58 1.47 -10.00
C PRO A 28 -5.95 0.57 -8.82
N VAL A 29 -7.02 -0.22 -8.94
CA VAL A 29 -7.47 -1.13 -7.87
C VAL A 29 -6.72 -2.45 -7.96
N ASP A 30 -5.57 -2.55 -7.30
CA ASP A 30 -4.87 -3.82 -7.11
C ASP A 30 -5.38 -4.52 -5.84
N ARG A 31 -6.17 -5.59 -6.05
CA ARG A 31 -6.82 -6.34 -4.96
C ARG A 31 -5.81 -7.20 -4.22
N GLY A 32 -5.78 -7.08 -2.89
CA GLY A 32 -5.02 -7.99 -2.02
C GLY A 32 -3.60 -7.51 -1.74
N THR A 33 -3.47 -6.27 -1.27
CA THR A 33 -2.29 -5.75 -0.56
C THR A 33 -2.76 -5.21 0.79
N PHE A 34 -1.91 -5.16 1.81
CA PHE A 34 -2.30 -4.51 3.06
C PHE A 34 -2.64 -3.02 2.82
N ALA A 35 -1.70 -2.32 2.18
CA ALA A 35 -1.88 -0.98 1.67
C ALA A 35 -0.91 -0.74 0.52
N THR A 36 -1.28 0.14 -0.39
CA THR A 36 -0.45 0.65 -1.48
C THR A 36 -0.71 2.14 -1.65
N ALA A 37 0.28 2.88 -2.14
CA ALA A 37 0.17 4.32 -2.36
C ALA A 37 0.94 4.74 -3.61
N GLY A 38 0.53 5.85 -4.21
CA GLY A 38 1.16 6.43 -5.37
C GLY A 38 0.89 7.93 -5.48
N GLU A 39 0.88 8.42 -6.70
CA GLU A 39 0.51 9.81 -6.99
C GLU A 39 -1.00 9.98 -6.76
N GLY A 40 -1.34 10.65 -5.67
CA GLY A 40 -2.68 11.11 -5.38
C GLY A 40 -3.62 10.09 -4.75
N TRP A 41 -3.15 8.87 -4.54
CA TRP A 41 -3.97 7.81 -3.97
C TRP A 41 -3.22 6.98 -2.93
N VAL A 42 -4.00 6.47 -1.99
CA VAL A 42 -3.66 5.37 -1.08
C VAL A 42 -4.84 4.41 -1.13
N ILE A 43 -4.58 3.11 -1.33
CA ILE A 43 -5.61 2.07 -1.28
C ILE A 43 -5.21 1.09 -0.18
N ALA A 44 -6.18 0.70 0.64
CA ALA A 44 -5.98 -0.24 1.73
C ALA A 44 -7.02 -1.37 1.68
N SER A 45 -6.60 -2.60 1.99
CA SER A 45 -7.50 -3.75 2.00
C SER A 45 -7.96 -4.13 3.40
N THR A 46 -9.27 -4.08 3.62
CA THR A 46 -9.94 -4.53 4.84
C THR A 46 -10.00 -6.06 4.91
N GLY A 47 -10.31 -6.61 6.08
CA GLY A 47 -10.36 -8.05 6.29
C GLY A 47 -11.54 -8.75 5.60
N THR A 48 -12.63 -8.03 5.35
CA THR A 48 -13.87 -8.53 4.75
C THR A 48 -14.48 -7.55 3.74
N LYS A 49 -15.35 -8.07 2.85
CA LYS A 49 -15.98 -7.32 1.75
C LYS A 49 -16.71 -6.07 2.21
N TYR A 50 -17.42 -6.17 3.32
CA TYR A 50 -18.28 -5.11 3.86
C TYR A 50 -17.79 -4.58 5.20
N ALA A 51 -16.48 -4.48 5.38
CA ALA A 51 -15.94 -4.06 6.67
C ALA A 51 -16.49 -2.68 7.06
N ARG A 52 -16.95 -2.57 8.31
CA ARG A 52 -17.13 -1.28 8.95
C ARG A 52 -15.76 -0.74 9.30
N VAL A 53 -15.45 0.46 8.84
CA VAL A 53 -14.15 1.09 9.00
C VAL A 53 -14.33 2.38 9.79
N HIS A 54 -13.49 2.52 10.81
CA HIS A 54 -13.20 3.78 11.47
C HIS A 54 -11.82 4.25 11.01
N ALA A 55 -11.76 5.33 10.23
CA ALA A 55 -10.51 5.82 9.65
C ALA A 55 -10.19 7.24 10.09
N VAL A 56 -8.94 7.44 10.49
CA VAL A 56 -8.35 8.75 10.77
C VAL A 56 -7.25 9.00 9.75
N ALA A 57 -7.26 10.18 9.14
CA ALA A 57 -6.09 10.68 8.40
C ALA A 57 -5.53 11.92 9.06
N GLU A 58 -4.21 12.01 9.04
CA GLU A 58 -3.45 13.09 9.67
C GLU A 58 -2.39 13.61 8.71
N ARG A 59 -2.27 14.93 8.63
CA ARG A 59 -1.13 15.59 7.99
C ARG A 59 -0.17 16.10 9.07
N TRP A 60 1.09 15.73 8.95
CA TRP A 60 2.16 16.15 9.84
C TRP A 60 3.19 17.03 9.12
N SER A 61 3.83 17.93 9.88
CA SER A 61 4.90 18.80 9.36
C SER A 61 6.24 18.09 9.13
N ALA A 62 6.42 16.91 9.73
CA ALA A 62 7.57 16.02 9.60
C ALA A 62 7.15 14.60 10.01
N ALA A 63 8.06 13.63 9.98
CA ALA A 63 7.77 12.27 10.46
C ALA A 63 7.07 12.29 11.83
N PRO A 64 5.90 11.63 11.98
CA PRO A 64 5.14 11.63 13.23
C PRO A 64 5.87 10.83 14.32
N PRO A 65 5.46 10.96 15.59
CA PRO A 65 5.89 10.04 16.63
C PRO A 65 5.56 8.59 16.28
N ALA A 66 6.32 7.64 16.82
CA ALA A 66 6.08 6.22 16.58
C ALA A 66 4.65 5.82 16.93
N ALA A 67 3.98 5.12 16.01
CA ALA A 67 2.73 4.43 16.30
C ALA A 67 2.99 3.30 17.29
N THR A 68 2.16 3.17 18.31
CA THR A 68 2.20 2.01 19.22
C THR A 68 0.81 1.38 19.29
N GLY A 69 0.74 0.06 19.52
CA GLY A 69 -0.52 -0.66 19.68
C GLY A 69 -1.28 -0.97 18.38
N TRP A 70 -0.62 -0.84 17.23
CA TRP A 70 -1.14 -1.23 15.91
C TRP A 70 -0.69 -2.64 15.53
N GLU A 71 -1.55 -3.39 14.86
CA GLU A 71 -1.28 -4.79 14.47
C GLU A 71 -0.58 -4.87 13.12
N ASP A 72 -1.06 -4.09 12.15
CA ASP A 72 -0.45 -3.93 10.84
C ASP A 72 0.12 -2.51 10.73
N THR A 73 1.31 -2.37 10.16
CA THR A 73 1.93 -1.07 9.90
C THR A 73 2.82 -1.12 8.66
N ASP A 74 2.68 -0.12 7.80
CA ASP A 74 3.55 0.09 6.66
C ASP A 74 3.81 1.59 6.44
N GLU A 75 4.90 1.90 5.75
CA GLU A 75 5.27 3.27 5.40
C GLU A 75 5.55 3.36 3.91
N LEU A 76 4.69 4.02 3.15
CA LEU A 76 4.68 3.99 1.69
C LEU A 76 5.04 5.37 1.13
N PRO A 77 5.71 5.45 -0.04
CA PRO A 77 5.86 6.70 -0.76
C PRO A 77 4.49 7.24 -1.20
N PHE A 78 4.33 8.56 -1.17
CA PHE A 78 3.09 9.21 -1.59
C PHE A 78 3.38 10.59 -2.17
N CYS A 79 2.66 10.97 -3.23
CA CYS A 79 2.73 12.31 -3.82
C CYS A 79 1.34 12.92 -3.88
N ALA A 80 1.14 14.11 -3.29
CA ALA A 80 -0.12 14.83 -3.45
C ALA A 80 -0.18 15.54 -4.80
N THR A 81 -1.27 15.39 -5.56
CA THR A 81 -1.44 16.03 -6.87
C THR A 81 -2.34 17.27 -6.81
N THR A 82 -3.41 17.25 -5.99
CA THR A 82 -4.38 18.38 -5.92
C THR A 82 -4.32 19.19 -4.63
N GLY A 83 -3.55 18.74 -3.62
CA GLY A 83 -3.50 19.38 -2.30
C GLY A 83 -4.72 19.08 -1.41
N SER A 84 -5.62 18.21 -1.83
CA SER A 84 -6.79 17.79 -1.05
C SER A 84 -7.01 16.29 -1.19
N LEU A 85 -7.09 15.58 -0.07
CA LEU A 85 -7.29 14.12 -0.04
C LEU A 85 -8.58 13.79 0.73
N ARG A 86 -9.40 12.87 0.23
CA ARG A 86 -10.60 12.39 0.93
C ARG A 86 -10.50 10.90 1.21
N LEU A 87 -10.95 10.48 2.38
CA LEU A 87 -11.05 9.08 2.75
C LEU A 87 -12.44 8.58 2.44
N GLY A 88 -12.56 7.41 1.85
CA GLY A 88 -13.87 6.84 1.57
C GLY A 88 -13.85 5.40 1.12
N GLY A 89 -15.02 4.78 1.25
CA GLY A 89 -15.35 3.53 0.60
C GLY A 89 -15.88 3.78 -0.81
N PHE A 90 -17.01 3.16 -1.14
CA PHE A 90 -17.64 3.34 -2.44
C PHE A 90 -18.59 4.55 -2.49
N ASP A 91 -19.40 4.75 -1.45
CA ASP A 91 -20.51 5.72 -1.47
C ASP A 91 -20.26 6.99 -0.66
N GLU A 92 -19.40 6.91 0.36
CA GLU A 92 -19.21 8.00 1.32
C GLU A 92 -17.74 8.40 1.41
N PHE A 93 -17.51 9.71 1.38
CA PHE A 93 -16.20 10.33 1.55
C PHE A 93 -16.21 11.31 2.72
N SER A 94 -15.09 11.36 3.44
CA SER A 94 -14.81 12.31 4.50
C SER A 94 -14.80 13.75 3.98
N ASP A 95 -14.76 14.69 4.92
CA ASP A 95 -14.22 16.03 4.66
C ASP A 95 -12.78 15.93 4.12
N PRO A 96 -12.35 16.87 3.28
CA PRO A 96 -11.03 16.83 2.67
C PRO A 96 -9.91 17.11 3.67
N LEU A 97 -8.92 16.22 3.75
CA LEU A 97 -7.63 16.48 4.36
C LEU A 97 -6.83 17.45 3.48
N ASN A 98 -6.60 18.67 3.97
CA ASN A 98 -5.70 19.64 3.35
C ASN A 98 -4.24 19.13 3.31
N LEU A 99 -3.73 18.94 2.10
CA LEU A 99 -2.35 18.60 1.72
C LEU A 99 -1.67 19.71 0.89
N ASP A 100 -2.10 20.97 0.99
CA ASP A 100 -1.54 22.10 0.25
C ASP A 100 -0.02 22.20 0.41
N GLY A 101 0.70 22.16 -0.71
CA GLY A 101 2.17 22.23 -0.71
C GLY A 101 2.86 20.99 -0.13
N PHE A 102 2.17 19.85 -0.01
CA PHE A 102 2.75 18.60 0.48
C PHE A 102 3.77 18.02 -0.51
N GLY A 103 3.43 17.95 -1.81
CA GLY A 103 4.30 17.40 -2.84
C GLY A 103 4.63 15.92 -2.59
N TRP A 104 5.90 15.55 -2.73
CA TRP A 104 6.38 14.20 -2.38
C TRP A 104 6.61 14.05 -0.87
N GLY A 105 6.14 12.93 -0.34
CA GLY A 105 6.26 12.58 1.05
C GLY A 105 6.08 11.08 1.27
N ARG A 106 5.65 10.73 2.47
CA ARG A 106 5.31 9.36 2.85
C ARG A 106 3.97 9.34 3.57
N VAL A 107 3.32 8.19 3.49
CA VAL A 107 2.14 7.85 4.28
C VAL A 107 2.48 6.65 5.14
N GLN A 108 2.33 6.79 6.45
CA GLN A 108 2.34 5.65 7.36
C GLN A 108 0.91 5.16 7.52
N VAL A 109 0.66 3.91 7.13
CA VAL A 109 -0.64 3.24 7.22
C VAL A 109 -0.59 2.25 8.37
N CYS A 110 -1.48 2.42 9.34
CA CYS A 110 -1.61 1.53 10.49
C CYS A 110 -3.04 0.97 10.52
N ALA A 111 -3.18 -0.30 10.88
CA ALA A 111 -4.48 -0.93 11.07
C ALA A 111 -4.51 -1.84 12.31
N ARG A 112 -5.69 -1.99 12.89
CA ARG A 112 -5.97 -2.91 14.00
C ARG A 112 -7.37 -3.50 13.86
N GLY A 113 -7.52 -4.75 14.29
CA GLY A 113 -8.83 -5.40 14.34
C GLY A 113 -9.34 -5.83 12.96
N ARG A 114 -8.44 -5.98 11.98
CA ARG A 114 -8.80 -6.45 10.63
C ARG A 114 -9.40 -7.84 10.71
N HIS A 115 -10.56 -8.05 10.09
CA HIS A 115 -11.34 -9.30 10.13
C HIS A 115 -10.79 -10.37 9.17
N ARG A 116 -9.49 -10.64 9.29
CA ARG A 116 -8.65 -11.34 8.30
C ARG A 116 -9.32 -12.59 7.68
N TYR A 117 -9.60 -12.49 6.38
CA TYR A 117 -9.83 -13.57 5.40
C TYR A 117 -11.08 -14.45 5.58
N HIS A 118 -12.15 -13.90 6.14
CA HIS A 118 -13.48 -14.52 6.09
C HIS A 118 -14.23 -14.23 4.78
N TYR A 119 -13.55 -14.27 3.62
CA TYR A 119 -14.19 -14.01 2.31
C TYR A 119 -15.28 -15.03 1.97
N SER A 120 -15.21 -16.25 2.53
CA SER A 120 -16.09 -17.37 2.22
C SER A 120 -17.14 -17.68 3.29
N SER A 121 -17.02 -17.10 4.48
CA SER A 121 -17.98 -17.30 5.56
C SER A 121 -18.96 -16.15 5.61
N TRP A 122 -20.26 -16.49 5.60
CA TRP A 122 -21.36 -15.58 5.94
C TRP A 122 -21.24 -15.14 7.40
N VAL A 123 -20.31 -14.24 7.69
CA VAL A 123 -20.23 -13.60 9.00
C VAL A 123 -21.16 -12.39 8.97
N ASP A 124 -21.97 -12.27 10.02
CA ASP A 124 -22.81 -11.09 10.21
C ASP A 124 -21.90 -9.88 10.48
N VAL A 125 -21.72 -9.07 9.44
CA VAL A 125 -20.87 -7.88 9.43
C VAL A 125 -21.36 -6.86 10.45
N ASP A 126 -22.66 -6.82 10.75
CA ASP A 126 -23.24 -5.89 11.73
C ASP A 126 -22.82 -6.26 13.17
N ALA A 127 -22.44 -7.51 13.41
CA ALA A 127 -21.96 -8.00 14.69
C ALA A 127 -20.44 -7.84 14.90
N MET A 128 -19.70 -7.43 13.86
CA MET A 128 -18.25 -7.22 13.95
C MET A 128 -17.93 -5.81 14.45
N PRO A 129 -16.93 -5.64 15.34
CA PRO A 129 -16.43 -4.31 15.67
C PRO A 129 -15.81 -3.66 14.43
N PRO A 130 -15.84 -2.31 14.30
CA PRO A 130 -15.16 -1.63 13.21
C PRO A 130 -13.67 -1.96 13.17
N GLU A 131 -13.12 -2.06 11.97
CA GLU A 131 -11.67 -2.03 11.77
C GLU A 131 -11.17 -0.60 11.98
N GLU A 132 -10.08 -0.43 12.73
CA GLU A 132 -9.50 0.88 12.99
C GLU A 132 -8.31 1.12 12.06
N TRP A 133 -8.27 2.29 11.44
CA TRP A 133 -7.27 2.68 10.46
C TRP A 133 -6.73 4.08 10.73
N LEU A 134 -5.41 4.23 10.60
CA LEU A 134 -4.71 5.49 10.76
C LEU A 134 -3.76 5.72 9.59
N LEU A 135 -3.97 6.80 8.84
CA LEU A 135 -3.12 7.22 7.73
C LEU A 135 -2.41 8.53 8.10
N ARG A 136 -1.07 8.51 8.18
CA ARG A 136 -0.28 9.67 8.58
C ARG A 136 0.64 10.12 7.47
N PHE A 137 0.33 11.27 6.89
CA PHE A 137 1.05 11.89 5.79
C PHE A 137 2.13 12.84 6.32
N PHE A 138 3.37 12.70 5.87
CA PHE A 138 4.47 13.59 6.24
C PHE A 138 5.48 13.78 5.10
N PRO A 139 6.10 14.97 4.98
CA PRO A 139 7.10 15.21 3.95
C PRO A 139 8.39 14.45 4.22
N VAL A 140 9.10 14.08 3.15
CA VAL A 140 10.49 13.60 3.21
C VAL A 140 11.38 14.40 2.27
N LEU A 141 12.68 14.43 2.56
CA LEU A 141 13.66 15.09 1.69
C LEU A 141 14.22 14.08 0.68
N GLY A 142 14.25 14.46 -0.59
CA GLY A 142 14.84 13.66 -1.67
C GLY A 142 13.83 12.91 -2.52
N GLU A 143 14.34 12.02 -3.36
CA GLU A 143 13.52 11.20 -4.25
C GLU A 143 12.77 10.10 -3.47
N PRO A 144 11.55 9.74 -3.90
CA PRO A 144 10.78 8.68 -3.27
C PRO A 144 11.45 7.33 -3.51
N ASP A 145 12.01 6.74 -2.46
CA ASP A 145 12.43 5.34 -2.44
C ASP A 145 11.28 4.47 -1.90
N PRO A 146 10.64 3.62 -2.73
CA PRO A 146 9.52 2.79 -2.30
C PRO A 146 9.90 1.76 -1.25
N LEU A 147 11.17 1.41 -1.16
CA LEU A 147 11.68 0.42 -0.22
C LEU A 147 12.35 1.06 1.00
N ALA A 148 12.41 2.39 1.08
CA ALA A 148 12.82 3.05 2.32
C ALA A 148 11.74 2.89 3.41
N GLY A 149 12.10 3.26 4.65
CA GLY A 149 11.24 3.12 5.83
C GLY A 149 11.52 1.84 6.64
N PRO A 150 10.84 1.67 7.78
CA PRO A 150 10.99 0.47 8.60
C PRO A 150 10.44 -0.77 7.88
N PRO A 151 10.84 -1.98 8.31
CA PRO A 151 10.19 -3.21 7.88
C PRO A 151 8.68 -3.14 8.08
N ARG A 152 7.94 -3.65 7.10
CA ARG A 152 6.50 -3.81 7.22
C ARG A 152 6.18 -4.74 8.38
N ILE A 153 5.10 -4.44 9.09
CA ILE A 153 4.54 -5.32 10.10
C ILE A 153 3.15 -5.72 9.63
N LEU A 154 2.91 -7.03 9.53
CA LEU A 154 1.57 -7.58 9.35
C LEU A 154 1.23 -8.42 10.57
N GLY A 155 0.09 -8.14 11.20
CA GLY A 155 -0.39 -8.94 12.31
C GLY A 155 -0.96 -10.27 11.81
N GLY A 156 -1.01 -11.26 12.69
CA GLY A 156 -1.67 -12.55 12.44
C GLY A 156 -0.95 -13.44 11.41
N ALA A 157 -1.49 -14.65 11.23
CA ALA A 157 -0.98 -15.56 10.21
C ALA A 157 -1.58 -15.19 8.85
N VAL A 158 -0.73 -14.96 7.85
CA VAL A 158 -1.14 -14.94 6.45
C VAL A 158 -1.26 -16.38 5.99
N ASP A 159 -2.36 -16.74 5.32
CA ASP A 159 -2.45 -18.05 4.67
C ASP A 159 -1.29 -18.18 3.68
N PRO A 160 -0.42 -19.21 3.77
CA PRO A 160 0.71 -19.37 2.86
C PRO A 160 0.32 -19.37 1.38
N HIS A 161 -0.91 -19.78 1.05
CA HIS A 161 -1.43 -19.74 -0.31
C HIS A 161 -1.75 -18.31 -0.76
N ASP A 162 -2.14 -17.43 0.15
CA ASP A 162 -2.34 -16.00 -0.14
C ASP A 162 -1.04 -15.19 -0.03
N GLU A 163 -0.06 -15.61 0.79
CA GLU A 163 1.21 -14.91 1.01
C GLU A 163 1.90 -14.53 -0.31
N VAL A 164 2.06 -15.49 -1.23
CA VAL A 164 2.71 -15.25 -2.53
C VAL A 164 1.94 -14.24 -3.38
N ARG A 165 0.60 -14.34 -3.40
CA ARG A 165 -0.27 -13.47 -4.19
C ARG A 165 -0.26 -12.04 -3.64
N LEU A 166 -0.34 -11.90 -2.31
CA LEU A 166 -0.29 -10.60 -1.64
C LEU A 166 1.07 -9.92 -1.90
N LEU A 167 2.17 -10.67 -1.71
CA LEU A 167 3.52 -10.18 -2.00
C LEU A 167 3.70 -9.78 -3.47
N ALA A 168 3.16 -10.55 -4.41
CA ALA A 168 3.22 -10.19 -5.83
C ALA A 168 2.52 -8.85 -6.09
N ASN A 169 1.34 -8.64 -5.51
CA ASN A 169 0.62 -7.38 -5.66
C ASN A 169 1.38 -6.20 -5.01
N ASP A 170 2.00 -6.42 -3.85
CA ASP A 170 2.81 -5.39 -3.17
C ASP A 170 4.04 -5.00 -4.01
N LEU A 171 4.72 -5.99 -4.60
CA LEU A 171 5.87 -5.77 -5.47
C LEU A 171 5.49 -5.06 -6.77
N GLN A 172 4.36 -5.43 -7.37
CA GLN A 172 3.81 -4.76 -8.54
C GLN A 172 3.52 -3.28 -8.24
N ALA A 173 2.84 -3.01 -7.12
CA ALA A 173 2.55 -1.66 -6.68
C ALA A 173 3.81 -0.83 -6.42
N ALA A 174 4.79 -1.39 -5.70
CA ALA A 174 6.06 -0.72 -5.45
C ALA A 174 6.80 -0.38 -6.75
N ALA A 175 6.76 -1.27 -7.74
CA ALA A 175 7.36 -1.03 -9.06
C ALA A 175 6.59 0.03 -9.88
N HIS A 176 5.28 0.18 -9.71
CA HIS A 176 4.51 1.25 -10.35
C HIS A 176 4.89 2.64 -9.82
N VAL A 177 5.28 2.76 -8.56
CA VAL A 177 5.71 4.06 -7.99
C VAL A 177 6.98 4.60 -8.65
N VAL A 178 7.91 3.72 -9.04
CA VAL A 178 9.22 4.14 -9.60
C VAL A 178 9.15 4.51 -11.08
N SER A 179 7.94 4.67 -11.64
CA SER A 179 7.72 5.04 -13.05
C SER A 179 8.47 4.13 -14.04
N ASP A 180 8.81 4.66 -15.22
CA ASP A 180 9.49 3.93 -16.29
C ASP A 180 10.95 3.59 -15.97
N ALA A 181 11.51 4.03 -14.83
CA ALA A 181 12.87 3.67 -14.42
C ALA A 181 12.96 2.24 -13.86
N GLY A 182 11.86 1.73 -13.29
CA GLY A 182 11.81 0.44 -12.61
C GLY A 182 12.45 0.47 -11.22
N LEU A 183 12.04 -0.45 -10.37
CA LEU A 183 12.54 -0.60 -9.01
C LEU A 183 13.87 -1.35 -9.03
N THR A 184 14.97 -0.65 -8.74
CA THR A 184 16.28 -1.28 -8.54
C THR A 184 16.40 -1.83 -7.13
N THR A 185 16.58 -3.14 -6.98
CA THR A 185 16.57 -3.82 -5.69
C THR A 185 17.32 -5.16 -5.71
N THR A 186 17.38 -5.83 -4.56
CA THR A 186 17.82 -7.23 -4.37
C THR A 186 16.71 -8.04 -3.70
N PHE A 187 16.84 -9.37 -3.66
CA PHE A 187 15.87 -10.23 -2.96
C PHE A 187 15.90 -9.96 -1.46
N GLU A 188 17.10 -9.81 -0.90
CA GLU A 188 17.29 -9.53 0.52
C GLU A 188 16.61 -8.24 0.95
N ARG A 189 16.77 -7.18 0.14
CA ARG A 189 16.14 -5.89 0.41
C ARG A 189 14.62 -5.98 0.36
N LEU A 190 14.06 -6.73 -0.59
CA LEU A 190 12.61 -6.97 -0.66
C LEU A 190 12.12 -7.78 0.53
N ALA A 191 12.83 -8.85 0.89
CA ALA A 191 12.50 -9.72 2.02
C ALA A 191 12.52 -8.94 3.34
N GLU A 192 13.56 -8.14 3.57
CA GLU A 192 13.67 -7.27 4.74
C GLU A 192 12.53 -6.25 4.78
N ARG A 193 12.31 -5.53 3.68
CA ARG A 193 11.31 -4.45 3.64
C ARG A 193 9.88 -4.96 3.81
N LEU A 194 9.56 -6.09 3.19
CA LEU A 194 8.23 -6.71 3.23
C LEU A 194 8.04 -7.67 4.41
N ALA A 195 9.07 -7.85 5.26
CA ALA A 195 9.11 -8.84 6.33
C ALA A 195 8.71 -10.26 5.85
N ALA A 196 9.20 -10.62 4.66
CA ALA A 196 8.86 -11.84 3.97
C ALA A 196 10.05 -12.80 3.91
N ARG A 197 9.77 -14.10 3.75
CA ARG A 197 10.81 -15.10 3.50
C ARG A 197 11.36 -14.93 2.08
N LEU A 198 12.65 -15.17 1.89
CA LEU A 198 13.31 -15.10 0.57
C LEU A 198 12.62 -16.01 -0.46
N GLU A 199 12.18 -17.20 -0.06
CA GLU A 199 11.48 -18.12 -0.97
C GLU A 199 10.11 -17.57 -1.41
N ALA A 200 9.41 -16.87 -0.51
CA ALA A 200 8.13 -16.24 -0.82
C ALA A 200 8.30 -15.06 -1.78
N VAL A 201 9.36 -14.26 -1.58
CA VAL A 201 9.74 -13.18 -2.52
C VAL A 201 10.05 -13.76 -3.91
N GLY A 202 10.83 -14.85 -3.99
CA GLY A 202 11.12 -15.49 -5.27
C GLY A 202 9.90 -16.10 -5.96
N ALA A 203 8.99 -16.71 -5.20
CA ALA A 203 7.73 -17.20 -5.73
C ALA A 203 6.85 -16.05 -6.26
N ALA A 204 6.78 -14.93 -5.52
CA ALA A 204 6.01 -13.76 -5.92
C ALA A 204 6.55 -13.10 -7.20
N LEU A 205 7.87 -12.93 -7.29
CA LEU A 205 8.52 -12.43 -8.51
C LEU A 205 8.30 -13.37 -9.70
N THR A 206 8.38 -14.68 -9.48
CA THR A 206 8.10 -15.69 -10.52
C THR A 206 6.66 -15.56 -11.00
N GLU A 207 5.70 -15.45 -10.08
CA GLU A 207 4.29 -15.28 -10.42
C GLU A 207 4.05 -14.00 -11.24
N LEU A 208 4.67 -12.87 -10.86
CA LEU A 208 4.53 -11.61 -11.60
C LEU A 208 5.05 -11.71 -13.03
N VAL A 209 6.20 -12.36 -13.21
CA VAL A 209 6.80 -12.55 -14.55
C VAL A 209 5.95 -13.51 -15.38
N MET A 210 5.53 -14.64 -14.80
CA MET A 210 4.74 -15.66 -15.52
C MET A 210 3.33 -15.20 -15.87
N SER A 211 2.73 -14.31 -15.05
CA SER A 211 1.44 -13.68 -15.34
C SER A 211 1.56 -12.48 -16.30
N GLY A 212 2.78 -12.09 -16.69
CA GLY A 212 3.03 -10.94 -17.54
C GLY A 212 2.83 -9.60 -16.84
N ARG A 213 2.67 -9.57 -15.52
CA ARG A 213 2.47 -8.34 -14.72
C ARG A 213 3.76 -7.57 -14.47
N ALA A 214 4.92 -8.21 -14.61
CA ALA A 214 6.21 -7.53 -14.51
C ALA A 214 7.29 -8.17 -15.38
N HIS A 215 8.38 -7.43 -15.58
CA HIS A 215 9.62 -7.89 -16.18
C HIS A 215 10.79 -7.64 -15.22
N ILE A 216 11.79 -8.52 -15.24
CA ILE A 216 13.01 -8.42 -14.43
C ILE A 216 14.22 -8.30 -15.36
N GLU A 217 14.98 -7.22 -15.21
CA GLU A 217 16.26 -7.01 -15.91
C GLU A 217 17.42 -7.25 -14.94
N PHE A 218 18.30 -8.19 -15.29
CA PHE A 218 19.49 -8.50 -14.49
C PHE A 218 20.60 -7.50 -14.78
N VAL A 219 21.15 -6.88 -13.73
CA VAL A 219 22.22 -5.87 -13.89
C VAL A 219 23.55 -6.51 -14.28
N SER A 220 23.79 -7.77 -13.90
CA SER A 220 25.05 -8.49 -14.13
C SER A 220 25.15 -9.21 -15.48
N GLY A 221 24.04 -9.30 -16.23
CA GLY A 221 23.96 -10.08 -17.47
C GLY A 221 24.02 -11.61 -17.29
N ARG A 222 23.82 -12.12 -16.07
CA ARG A 222 23.69 -13.57 -15.79
C ARG A 222 22.22 -14.00 -15.78
N ASP A 223 21.96 -15.24 -16.19
CA ASP A 223 20.60 -15.83 -16.24
C ASP A 223 20.12 -16.41 -14.90
N THR A 224 20.88 -16.26 -13.81
CA THR A 224 20.55 -16.79 -12.47
C THR A 224 20.81 -15.73 -11.39
N LEU A 225 19.87 -15.53 -10.48
CA LEU A 225 19.98 -14.59 -9.37
C LEU A 225 20.61 -15.21 -8.13
N ALA A 226 21.73 -14.66 -7.68
CA ALA A 226 22.08 -14.74 -6.26
C ALA A 226 21.17 -13.78 -5.44
N PRO A 227 20.87 -14.07 -4.16
CA PRO A 227 19.96 -13.23 -3.36
C PRO A 227 20.38 -11.76 -3.21
N ASP A 228 21.69 -11.50 -3.20
CA ASP A 228 22.33 -10.20 -3.05
C ASP A 228 22.56 -9.46 -4.38
N GLU A 229 22.24 -10.11 -5.51
CA GLU A 229 22.50 -9.57 -6.84
C GLU A 229 21.42 -8.56 -7.24
N PRO A 230 21.79 -7.35 -7.69
CA PRO A 230 20.83 -6.32 -8.05
C PRO A 230 20.11 -6.65 -9.37
N PHE A 231 18.82 -6.35 -9.39
CA PHE A 231 17.97 -6.41 -10.57
C PHE A 231 17.04 -5.19 -10.63
N VAL A 232 16.49 -4.94 -11.81
CA VAL A 232 15.45 -3.93 -12.03
C VAL A 232 14.12 -4.61 -12.25
N LEU A 233 13.16 -4.38 -11.37
CA LEU A 233 11.78 -4.83 -11.50
C LEU A 233 10.93 -3.75 -12.19
N ARG A 234 10.29 -4.09 -13.30
CA ARG A 234 9.40 -3.19 -14.06
C ARG A 234 8.00 -3.78 -14.08
N ALA A 235 7.03 -3.12 -13.45
CA ALA A 235 5.63 -3.51 -13.59
C ALA A 235 5.13 -3.15 -14.99
N GLN A 236 4.36 -4.04 -15.61
CA GLN A 236 3.64 -3.72 -16.83
C GLN A 236 2.46 -2.83 -16.48
N ARG A 237 2.32 -1.69 -17.17
CA ARG A 237 1.08 -0.91 -17.09
C ARG A 237 -0.04 -1.74 -17.74
N PRO A 238 -1.22 -1.85 -17.10
CA PRO A 238 -2.35 -2.50 -17.74
C PRO A 238 -2.64 -1.82 -19.08
N GLN A 239 -2.50 -2.57 -20.18
CA GLN A 239 -2.91 -2.09 -21.50
C GLN A 239 -4.43 -2.00 -21.52
N GLY A 240 -4.99 -0.80 -21.30
CA GLY A 240 -6.44 -0.61 -21.40
C GLY A 240 -7.10 0.29 -20.36
N LEU A 241 -6.38 1.06 -19.54
CA LEU A 241 -7.03 2.24 -18.95
C LEU A 241 -7.32 3.22 -20.08
N LEU A 242 -8.54 3.14 -20.62
CA LEU A 242 -9.16 4.23 -21.35
C LEU A 242 -9.12 5.43 -20.43
N VAL A 243 -8.20 6.35 -20.68
CA VAL A 243 -8.38 7.74 -20.27
C VAL A 243 -9.63 8.19 -21.02
N LEU A 244 -10.79 8.08 -20.38
CA LEU A 244 -11.99 8.72 -20.91
C LEU A 244 -11.76 10.23 -20.77
N PRO A 245 -11.92 10.99 -21.87
CA PRO A 245 -11.62 12.42 -21.90
C PRO A 245 -12.51 13.23 -20.95
#